data_AF-A0A1Y0IJP2-F1
#
_entry.id   AF-A0A1Y0IJP2-F1
#
_cell.length_a   1.000
_cell.length_b   1.000
_cell.length_c   1.000
_cell.angle_alpha   90.00
_cell.angle_beta   90.00
_cell.angle_gamma   90.00
#
_symmetry.space_group_name_H-M   'P 1'
#
loop_
_entity.id
_entity.type
_entity.pdbx_description
1 polymer ?
#
loop_
_entity_poly.entity_id
_entity_poly.type
_entity_poly.pdbx_seq_one_letter_code
_entity_poly.pdbx_strand_id
1 'polypeptide(L)'
;MSVLSNFDQWKEFLGDRVSQAVDAGMSNDKISNVAYRVGEYLADKVDPKNEQERLLQEMWNISDEEDRHALARVMVNLVAKH
;
A
#
# COMPACT_ATOMS: atom_id res chain seq x y z
N MET A 1 -5.17 -8.53 -22.38
CA MET A 1 -5.16 -7.52 -21.31
C MET A 1 -4.11 -7.95 -20.30
N SER A 2 -3.08 -7.12 -20.15
CA SER A 2 -1.79 -7.49 -19.56
C SER A 2 -1.87 -7.61 -18.04
N VAL A 3 -1.14 -8.58 -17.50
CA VAL A 3 -0.90 -8.85 -16.06
C VAL A 3 -0.43 -7.61 -15.28
N LEU A 4 0.05 -6.58 -16.00
CA LEU A 4 0.42 -5.27 -15.48
C LEU A 4 -0.77 -4.40 -15.03
N SER A 5 -2.01 -4.74 -15.38
CA SER A 5 -3.15 -3.84 -15.18
C SER A 5 -3.62 -3.69 -13.73
N ASN A 6 -3.26 -4.60 -12.82
CA ASN A 6 -3.78 -4.57 -11.44
C ASN A 6 -2.85 -3.80 -10.47
N PHE A 7 -1.53 -3.95 -10.62
CA PHE A 7 -0.58 -3.30 -9.71
C PHE A 7 -0.51 -1.78 -9.94
N ASP A 8 -0.54 -1.32 -11.19
CA ASP A 8 -0.57 0.11 -11.49
C ASP A 8 -1.87 0.77 -11.00
N GLN A 9 -3.02 0.10 -11.18
CA GLN A 9 -4.32 0.55 -10.63
C GLN A 9 -4.31 0.60 -9.10
N TRP A 10 -3.68 -0.39 -8.45
CA TRP A 10 -3.50 -0.37 -7.00
C TRP A 10 -2.64 0.83 -6.55
N LYS A 11 -1.55 1.13 -7.26
CA LYS A 11 -0.71 2.31 -6.97
C LYS A 11 -1.49 3.61 -7.13
N GLU A 12 -2.24 3.77 -8.22
CA GLU A 12 -3.12 4.94 -8.41
C GLU A 12 -4.13 5.07 -7.26
N PHE A 13 -4.82 3.98 -6.93
CA PHE A 13 -5.80 3.98 -5.85
C PHE A 13 -5.17 4.40 -4.51
N LEU A 14 -4.00 3.83 -4.16
CA LEU A 14 -3.31 4.20 -2.93
C LEU A 14 -2.81 5.64 -2.97
N GLY A 15 -2.24 6.07 -4.09
CA GLY A 15 -1.78 7.45 -4.32
C GLY A 15 -2.90 8.47 -4.12
N ASP A 16 -4.07 8.24 -4.71
CA ASP A 16 -5.25 9.10 -4.56
C ASP A 16 -5.69 9.22 -3.10
N ARG A 17 -5.71 8.11 -2.36
CA ARG A 17 -6.10 8.11 -0.94
C ARG A 17 -5.09 8.81 -0.05
N VAL A 18 -3.80 8.62 -0.33
CA VAL A 18 -2.71 9.32 0.38
C VAL A 18 -2.78 10.82 0.09
N SER A 19 -2.92 11.20 -1.18
CA SER A 19 -3.01 12.61 -1.61
C SER A 19 -4.20 13.31 -0.95
N GLN A 20 -5.38 12.70 -0.97
CA GLN A 20 -6.57 13.23 -0.27
C GLN A 20 -6.34 13.37 1.24
N ALA A 21 -5.63 12.43 1.88
CA ALA A 21 -5.32 12.52 3.30
C ALA A 21 -4.36 13.68 3.62
N VAL A 22 -3.34 13.89 2.78
CA VAL A 22 -2.41 15.02 2.89
C VAL A 22 -3.12 16.34 2.70
N ASP A 23 -3.94 16.47 1.65
CA ASP A 23 -4.70 17.69 1.33
C ASP A 23 -5.72 18.04 2.43
N ALA A 24 -6.26 17.02 3.12
CA ALA A 24 -7.13 17.19 4.28
C ALA A 24 -6.38 17.62 5.55
N GLY A 25 -5.06 17.82 5.50
CA GLY A 25 -4.22 18.23 6.64
C GLY A 25 -4.03 17.13 7.68
N MET A 26 -4.16 15.85 7.31
CA MET A 26 -3.89 14.75 8.23
C MET A 26 -2.41 14.69 8.60
N SER A 27 -2.12 14.40 9.88
CA SER A 27 -0.74 14.17 10.32
C SER A 27 -0.15 12.90 9.69
N ASN A 28 1.18 12.85 9.59
CA ASN A 28 1.92 11.68 9.06
C ASN A 28 1.57 10.37 9.77
N ASP A 29 1.21 10.42 11.06
CA ASP A 29 0.78 9.24 11.82
C ASP A 29 -0.56 8.70 11.31
N LYS A 30 -1.49 9.59 10.93
CA LYS A 30 -2.79 9.19 10.35
C LYS A 30 -2.60 8.65 8.94
N ILE A 31 -1.69 9.20 8.16
CA ILE A 31 -1.32 8.67 6.83
C ILE A 31 -0.71 7.27 6.97
N SER A 32 0.16 7.07 7.97
CA SER A 32 0.73 5.75 8.28
C SER A 32 -0.34 4.73 8.66
N ASN A 33 -1.37 5.13 9.41
CA ASN A 33 -2.52 4.28 9.72
C ASN A 33 -3.38 3.96 8.47
N VAL A 34 -3.58 4.92 7.58
CA VAL A 34 -4.27 4.66 6.29
C VAL A 34 -3.48 3.66 5.46
N ALA A 35 -2.16 3.82 5.40
CA ALA A 35 -1.25 2.91 4.71
C ALA A 35 -1.26 1.50 5.30
N TYR A 36 -1.29 1.38 6.64
CA TYR A 36 -1.37 0.10 7.32
C TYR A 36 -2.66 -0.64 6.96
N ARG A 37 -3.79 0.06 6.99
CA ARG A 37 -5.10 -0.50 6.58
C ARG A 37 -5.14 -0.89 5.10
N VAL A 38 -4.37 -0.22 4.24
CA VAL A 38 -4.21 -0.60 2.83
C VAL A 38 -3.33 -1.86 2.72
N GLY A 39 -2.27 -1.97 3.53
CA GLY A 39 -1.46 -3.18 3.65
C GLY A 39 -2.27 -4.39 4.11
N GLU A 40 -3.14 -4.21 5.12
CA GLU A 40 -4.11 -5.23 5.53
C GLU A 40 -5.09 -5.60 4.40
N TYR A 41 -5.57 -4.62 3.62
CA TYR A 41 -6.43 -4.89 2.47
C TYR A 41 -5.72 -5.74 1.40
N LEU A 42 -4.44 -5.50 1.14
CA LEU A 42 -3.63 -6.34 0.26
C LEU A 42 -3.46 -7.76 0.82
N ALA A 43 -3.18 -7.87 2.13
CA ALA A 43 -2.96 -9.16 2.77
C ALA A 43 -4.23 -10.04 2.79
N ASP A 44 -5.40 -9.42 3.00
CA ASP A 44 -6.64 -10.12 3.37
C ASP A 44 -7.67 -10.24 2.23
N LYS A 45 -7.58 -9.41 1.17
CA LYS A 45 -8.63 -9.33 0.12
C LYS A 45 -8.16 -9.59 -1.31
N VAL A 46 -6.86 -9.63 -1.58
CA VAL A 46 -6.36 -9.79 -2.95
C VAL A 46 -5.74 -11.18 -3.09
N ASP A 47 -6.41 -12.07 -3.83
CA ASP A 47 -5.72 -13.21 -4.44
C ASP A 47 -4.70 -12.61 -5.43
N PRO A 48 -3.39 -12.71 -5.18
CA PRO A 48 -2.38 -11.94 -5.90
C PRO A 48 -2.45 -12.28 -7.39
N LYS A 49 -2.87 -11.29 -8.20
CA LYS A 49 -3.11 -11.46 -9.64
C LYS A 49 -1.84 -11.29 -10.47
N ASN A 50 -0.77 -10.79 -9.85
CA ASN A 50 0.54 -10.60 -10.43
C ASN A 50 1.65 -10.85 -9.40
N GLU A 51 2.90 -10.89 -9.89
CA GLU A 51 4.08 -11.19 -9.07
C GLU A 51 4.38 -10.08 -8.05
N GLN A 52 4.04 -8.82 -8.35
CA GLN A 52 4.28 -7.67 -7.48
C GLN A 52 3.39 -7.73 -6.22
N GLU A 53 2.09 -8.02 -6.40
CA GLU A 53 1.14 -8.22 -5.30
C GLU A 53 1.54 -9.43 -4.45
N ARG A 54 2.00 -10.52 -5.08
CA ARG A 54 2.48 -11.71 -4.37
C ARG A 54 3.69 -11.39 -3.50
N LEU A 55 4.67 -10.66 -4.03
CA LEU A 55 5.85 -10.24 -3.28
C LEU A 55 5.47 -9.39 -2.06
N LEU A 56 4.57 -8.40 -2.25
CA LEU A 56 4.12 -7.56 -1.13
C LEU A 56 3.37 -8.36 -0.06
N GLN A 57 2.54 -9.33 -0.46
CA GLN A 57 1.83 -10.21 0.47
C GLN A 57 2.81 -11.11 1.25
N GLU A 58 3.80 -11.70 0.58
CA GLU A 58 4.83 -12.52 1.24
C GLU A 58 5.65 -11.70 2.24
N MET A 59 6.09 -10.50 1.86
CA MET A 59 6.78 -9.57 2.76
C MET A 59 5.92 -9.21 3.97
N TRP A 60 4.65 -8.85 3.76
CA TRP A 60 3.73 -8.51 4.84
C TRP A 60 3.51 -9.66 5.83
N ASN A 61 3.36 -10.89 5.31
CA ASN A 61 3.08 -12.07 6.12
C ASN A 61 4.24 -12.49 7.02
N ILE A 62 5.49 -12.28 6.58
CA ILE A 62 6.68 -12.59 7.39
C ILE A 62 7.09 -11.47 8.34
N SER A 63 6.64 -10.24 8.09
CA SER A 63 6.95 -9.08 8.92
C SER A 63 6.17 -9.08 10.24
N ASP A 64 6.82 -8.59 11.29
CA ASP A 64 6.17 -8.23 12.56
C ASP A 64 5.46 -6.86 12.47
N GLU A 65 4.93 -6.37 13.58
CA GLU A 65 4.17 -5.11 13.60
C GLU A 65 5.01 -3.90 13.19
N GLU A 66 6.26 -3.80 13.67
CA GLU A 66 7.15 -2.70 13.35
C GLU A 66 7.53 -2.71 11.86
N ASP A 67 7.89 -3.88 11.34
CA ASP A 67 8.24 -4.06 9.93
C ASP A 67 7.03 -3.82 9.00
N ARG A 68 5.81 -4.21 9.40
CA ARG A 68 4.59 -3.90 8.63
C ARG A 68 4.32 -2.40 8.57
N HIS A 69 4.54 -1.68 9.66
CA HIS A 69 4.44 -0.21 9.66
C HIS A 69 5.50 0.42 8.75
N ALA A 70 6.74 -0.08 8.77
CA ALA A 70 7.80 0.38 7.87
C ALA A 70 7.46 0.11 6.40
N LEU A 71 6.98 -1.11 6.07
CA LEU A 71 6.55 -1.50 4.74
C LEU A 71 5.40 -0.62 4.23
N ALA A 72 4.40 -0.36 5.07
CA ALA A 72 3.30 0.55 4.77
C ALA A 72 3.80 1.97 4.44
N ARG A 73 4.75 2.50 5.22
CA ARG A 73 5.36 3.81 4.97
C ARG A 73 6.12 3.85 3.65
N VAL A 74 6.87 2.80 3.32
CA VAL A 74 7.58 2.71 2.03
C VAL A 74 6.60 2.68 0.87
N MET A 75 5.49 1.94 0.98
CA MET A 75 4.45 1.90 -0.05
C MET A 75 3.81 3.28 -0.28
N VAL A 76 3.54 4.05 0.79
CA VAL A 76 3.08 5.44 0.66
C VAL A 76 4.09 6.30 -0.06
N ASN A 77 5.37 6.22 0.34
CA ASN A 77 6.42 7.01 -0.29
C ASN A 77 6.61 6.65 -1.76
N LEU A 78 6.40 5.39 -2.13
CA LEU A 78 6.46 4.92 -3.51
C LEU A 78 5.40 5.60 -4.39
N VAL A 79 4.16 5.70 -3.90
CA VAL A 79 3.07 6.32 -4.67
C VAL A 79 3.04 7.84 -4.56
N ALA A 80 3.63 8.43 -3.53
CA ALA A 80 3.70 9.89 -3.37
C ALA A 80 4.83 10.54 -4.19
N LYS A 81 5.83 9.75 -4.65
CA LYS A 81 6.95 10.21 -5.49
C LYS A 81 6.70 10.08 -6.99
N HIS A 82 5.54 9.56 -7.39
CA HIS A 82 5.13 9.37 -8.77
C HIS A 82 3.79 10.07 -9.03
#